data_AF-A0A924GXI0-F1
#
_entry.id   AF-A0A924GXI0-F1
#
_cell.length_a   1.000
_cell.length_b   1.000
_cell.length_c   1.000
_cell.angle_alpha   90.00
_cell.angle_beta   90.00
_cell.angle_gamma   90.00
#
_symmetry.space_group_name_H-M   'P 1'
#
loop_
_entity.id
_entity.type
_entity.pdbx_description
1 polymer ?
#
loop_
_entity_poly.entity_id
_entity_poly.type
_entity_poly.pdbx_seq_one_letter_code
_entity_poly.pdbx_strand_id
1 'polypeptide(L)'
;MKRRQHGISFIGILFVGGVLAFTGVIAAQVFPTLVEFQAITKAASKAAAAPTVPEVRTSFDKAAQIDDIKSITGKDLEVTKDGDKVVVAFAYNKEIHIGGPAYLLLKYTGRSK
;
A
#
# COMPACT_ATOMS: atom_id res chain seq x y z
N MET A 1 6.23 -54.54 9.02
CA MET A 1 5.37 -53.43 8.55
C MET A 1 6.13 -52.62 7.51
N LYS A 2 5.74 -52.68 6.22
CA LYS A 2 6.45 -51.96 5.13
C LYS A 2 5.84 -50.56 5.01
N ARG A 3 6.57 -49.54 5.48
CA ARG A 3 6.18 -48.13 5.43
C ARG A 3 6.07 -47.70 3.96
N ARG A 4 4.86 -47.48 3.46
CA ARG A 4 4.62 -46.91 2.11
C ARG A 4 5.25 -45.52 2.08
N GLN A 5 6.34 -45.38 1.33
CA GLN A 5 7.00 -44.11 1.14
C GLN A 5 6.17 -43.33 0.11
N HIS A 6 5.31 -42.44 0.59
CA HIS A 6 4.61 -41.49 -0.27
C HIS A 6 5.59 -40.37 -0.64
N GLY A 7 6.35 -40.57 -1.72
CA GLY A 7 7.12 -39.50 -2.33
C GLY A 7 6.20 -38.40 -2.87
N ILE A 8 6.71 -37.18 -2.96
CA ILE A 8 5.99 -36.09 -3.62
C ILE A 8 5.86 -36.46 -5.10
N SER A 9 4.63 -36.52 -5.62
CA SER A 9 4.38 -36.76 -7.05
C SER A 9 4.94 -35.62 -7.89
N PHE A 10 5.46 -35.92 -9.08
CA PHE A 10 5.89 -34.91 -10.06
C PHE A 10 4.81 -33.85 -10.32
N ILE A 11 3.55 -34.28 -10.41
CA ILE A 11 2.39 -33.39 -10.55
C ILE A 11 2.23 -32.48 -9.31
N GLY A 12 2.48 -33.02 -8.11
CA GLY A 12 2.46 -32.25 -6.88
C GLY A 12 3.55 -31.17 -6.85
N ILE A 13 4.75 -31.47 -7.34
CA ILE A 13 5.84 -30.49 -7.45
C ILE A 13 5.46 -29.37 -8.44
N LEU A 14 4.95 -29.73 -9.61
CA LEU A 14 4.51 -28.74 -10.61
C LEU A 14 3.39 -27.85 -10.08
N PHE A 15 2.41 -28.44 -9.38
CA PHE A 15 1.31 -27.69 -8.79
C PHE A 15 1.81 -26.68 -7.74
N VAL A 16 2.63 -27.13 -6.79
CA VAL A 16 3.21 -26.25 -5.75
C VAL A 16 4.09 -25.17 -6.39
N GLY A 17 4.91 -25.53 -7.38
CA GLY A 17 5.74 -24.58 -8.13
C GLY A 17 4.90 -23.51 -8.83
N GLY A 18 3.80 -23.90 -9.47
CA GLY A 18 2.87 -22.97 -10.11
C GLY A 18 2.21 -22.01 -9.12
N VAL A 19 1.73 -22.52 -7.98
CA VAL A 19 1.14 -21.69 -6.90
C VAL A 19 2.17 -20.71 -6.33
N LEU A 20 3.39 -21.16 -6.08
CA LEU A 20 4.48 -20.30 -5.59
C LEU A 20 4.84 -19.21 -6.60
N ALA A 21 4.95 -19.54 -7.89
CA ALA A 21 5.23 -18.56 -8.93
C ALA A 21 4.12 -17.50 -9.03
N PHE A 22 2.85 -17.92 -9.04
CA PHE A 22 1.72 -17.01 -9.08
C PHE A 22 1.68 -16.08 -7.86
N THR A 23 1.87 -16.64 -6.66
CA THR A 23 1.92 -15.86 -5.41
C THR A 23 3.10 -14.89 -5.41
N GLY A 24 4.25 -15.31 -5.94
CA GLY A 24 5.44 -14.47 -6.07
C GLY A 24 5.21 -13.25 -6.97
N VAL A 25 4.54 -13.42 -8.11
CA VAL A 25 4.19 -12.31 -9.00
C VAL A 25 3.26 -11.31 -8.31
N ILE A 26 2.22 -11.79 -7.64
CA ILE A 26 1.31 -10.92 -6.88
C ILE A 26 2.09 -10.15 -5.80
N ALA A 27 2.92 -10.84 -5.01
CA ALA A 27 3.71 -10.21 -3.96
C ALA A 27 4.64 -9.12 -4.51
N ALA A 28 5.29 -9.38 -5.66
CA ALA A 28 6.15 -8.41 -6.33
C ALA A 28 5.38 -7.16 -6.80
N GLN A 29 4.13 -7.30 -7.25
CA GLN A 29 3.28 -6.18 -7.63
C GLN A 29 2.74 -5.39 -6.42
N VAL A 30 2.46 -6.07 -5.30
CA VAL A 30 2.01 -5.43 -4.07
C VAL A 30 3.14 -4.61 -3.42
N PHE A 31 4.38 -5.09 -3.49
CA PHE A 31 5.55 -4.45 -2.87
C PHE A 31 5.67 -2.93 -3.14
N PRO A 32 5.67 -2.43 -4.40
CA PRO A 32 5.75 -0.98 -4.66
C PRO A 32 4.59 -0.20 -4.05
N THR A 33 3.40 -0.79 -3.91
CA THR A 33 2.26 -0.10 -3.28
C THR A 33 2.44 0.09 -1.78
N LEU A 34 3.15 -0.81 -1.10
CA LEU A 34 3.52 -0.66 0.30
C LEU A 34 4.57 0.42 0.50
N VAL A 35 5.53 0.53 -0.43
CA VAL A 35 6.52 1.61 -0.42
C VAL A 35 5.84 2.97 -0.58
N GLU A 36 4.88 3.08 -1.50
CA GLU A 36 4.08 4.30 -1.68
C GLU A 36 3.27 4.63 -0.41
N PHE A 37 2.66 3.64 0.24
CA PHE A 37 1.95 3.83 1.51
C PHE A 37 2.85 4.39 2.62
N GLN A 38 4.10 3.91 2.72
CA GLN A 38 5.08 4.43 3.67
C GLN A 38 5.47 5.88 3.35
N ALA A 39 5.68 6.20 2.06
CA ALA A 39 5.95 7.56 1.61
C ALA A 39 4.80 8.51 1.96
N ILE A 40 3.55 8.10 1.70
CA ILE A 40 2.35 8.86 2.07
C ILE A 40 2.29 9.09 3.59
N THR A 41 2.50 8.04 4.38
CA THR A 41 2.46 8.15 5.86
C THR A 41 3.49 9.16 6.38
N LYS A 42 4.69 9.16 5.79
CA LYS A 42 5.76 10.10 6.11
C LYS A 42 5.41 11.52 5.67
N ALA A 43 4.89 11.70 4.46
CA ALA A 43 4.47 12.98 3.93
C ALA A 43 3.32 13.58 4.76
N ALA A 44 2.31 12.79 5.13
CA ALA A 44 1.20 13.20 5.99
C ALA A 44 1.69 13.62 7.37
N SER A 45 2.62 12.86 7.96
CA SER A 45 3.22 13.22 9.26
C SER A 45 4.02 14.52 9.20
N LYS A 46 4.70 14.79 8.09
CA LYS A 46 5.42 16.06 7.88
C LYS A 46 4.44 17.22 7.65
N ALA A 47 3.37 16.99 6.90
CA ALA A 47 2.35 17.97 6.61
C ALA A 47 1.57 18.40 7.86
N ALA A 48 1.39 17.50 8.83
CA ALA A 48 0.75 17.77 10.12
C ALA A 48 1.45 18.85 10.96
N ALA A 49 2.71 19.20 10.67
CA ALA A 49 3.39 20.31 11.33
C ALA A 49 2.92 21.70 10.85
N ALA A 50 2.16 21.78 9.76
CA ALA A 50 1.65 23.04 9.24
C ALA A 50 0.42 23.54 10.03
N PRO A 51 0.32 24.85 10.30
CA PRO A 51 -0.71 25.43 11.16
C PRO A 51 -2.12 25.50 10.55
N THR A 52 -2.22 25.54 9.22
CA THR A 52 -3.51 25.73 8.52
C THR A 52 -3.77 24.61 7.52
N VAL A 53 -5.05 24.27 7.30
CA VAL A 53 -5.44 23.22 6.34
C VAL A 53 -4.85 23.47 4.93
N PRO A 54 -4.90 24.68 4.35
CA PRO A 54 -4.31 24.93 3.03
C PRO A 54 -2.79 24.70 3.00
N GLU A 55 -2.08 25.03 4.08
CA GLU A 55 -0.64 24.80 4.19
C GLU A 55 -0.31 23.32 4.36
N VAL A 56 -1.10 22.56 5.13
CA VAL A 56 -0.98 21.10 5.24
C VAL A 56 -1.07 20.47 3.85
N ARG A 57 -2.10 20.83 3.07
CA ARG A 57 -2.29 20.31 1.71
C ARG A 57 -1.13 20.65 0.78
N THR A 58 -0.70 21.90 0.79
CA THR A 58 0.44 22.37 -0.02
C THR A 58 1.75 21.69 0.39
N SER A 59 1.96 21.49 1.69
CA SER A 59 3.14 20.79 2.24
C SER A 59 3.16 19.32 1.82
N PHE A 60 1.99 18.66 1.87
CA PHE A 60 1.83 17.30 1.37
C PHE A 60 2.08 17.22 -0.14
N ASP A 61 1.49 18.11 -0.96
CA ASP A 61 1.66 18.10 -2.42
C ASP A 61 3.14 18.26 -2.82
N LYS A 62 3.88 19.12 -2.11
CA LYS A 62 5.34 19.25 -2.31
C LYS A 62 6.10 17.97 -1.95
N ALA A 63 5.74 17.32 -0.85
CA ALA A 63 6.34 16.04 -0.47
C ALA A 63 5.98 14.93 -1.48
N ALA A 64 4.74 14.89 -1.95
CA ALA A 64 4.24 13.97 -2.95
C ALA A 64 5.00 14.09 -4.27
N GLN A 65 5.34 15.30 -4.70
CA GLN A 65 6.18 15.52 -5.89
C GLN A 65 7.61 14.98 -5.72
N ILE A 66 8.17 15.05 -4.52
CA ILE A 66 9.54 14.59 -4.24
C ILE A 66 9.58 13.06 -4.16
N ASP A 67 8.60 12.44 -3.48
CA ASP A 67 8.52 11.00 -3.25
C ASP A 67 7.72 10.26 -4.36
N ASP A 68 7.41 10.94 -5.48
CA ASP A 68 6.63 10.46 -6.65
C ASP A 68 5.30 9.77 -6.28
N ILE A 69 4.59 10.32 -5.29
CA ILE A 69 3.29 9.82 -4.84
C ILE A 69 2.23 10.18 -5.89
N LYS A 70 1.51 9.17 -6.39
CA LYS A 70 0.48 9.34 -7.43
C LYS A 70 -0.91 8.90 -6.97
N SER A 71 -1.00 8.18 -5.86
CA SER A 71 -2.27 7.60 -5.39
C SER A 71 -3.24 8.62 -4.81
N ILE A 72 -2.71 9.67 -4.19
CA ILE A 72 -3.49 10.71 -3.52
C ILE A 72 -2.78 12.05 -3.64
N THR A 73 -3.56 13.11 -3.45
CA THR A 73 -3.12 14.50 -3.42
C THR A 73 -3.50 15.14 -2.09
N GLY A 74 -3.02 16.36 -1.83
CA GLY A 74 -3.38 17.13 -0.65
C GLY A 74 -4.89 17.33 -0.49
N LYS A 75 -5.67 17.29 -1.58
CA LYS A 75 -7.13 17.41 -1.54
C LYS A 75 -7.81 16.21 -0.90
N ASP A 76 -7.21 15.03 -1.01
CA ASP A 76 -7.73 13.77 -0.48
C ASP A 76 -7.43 13.58 1.01
N LEU A 77 -6.70 14.54 1.61
CA LEU A 77 -6.41 14.55 3.04
C LEU A 77 -7.58 15.09 3.84
N GLU A 78 -7.92 14.34 4.89
CA GLU A 78 -8.82 14.76 5.95
C GLU A 78 -7.99 15.37 7.08
N VAL A 79 -8.14 16.68 7.29
CA VAL A 79 -7.37 17.42 8.30
C VAL A 79 -8.29 17.75 9.47
N THR A 80 -7.98 17.17 10.62
CA THR A 80 -8.72 17.35 11.87
C THR A 80 -7.81 17.96 12.93
N LYS A 81 -8.39 18.58 13.96
CA LYS A 81 -7.67 19.01 15.16
C LYS A 81 -8.02 18.08 16.31
N ASP A 82 -7.01 17.47 16.93
CA ASP A 82 -7.15 16.70 18.16
C ASP A 82 -6.43 17.48 19.28
N GLY A 83 -7.22 18.23 20.05
CA GLY A 83 -6.70 19.26 20.97
C GLY A 83 -5.91 20.34 20.23
N ASP A 84 -4.65 20.52 20.62
CA ASP A 84 -3.73 21.49 20.01
C ASP A 84 -2.93 20.93 18.83
N LYS A 85 -3.15 19.66 18.45
CA LYS A 85 -2.42 19.00 17.35
C LYS A 85 -3.27 18.89 16.09
N VAL A 86 -2.63 19.12 14.95
CA VAL A 86 -3.23 18.83 13.64
C VAL A 86 -3.01 17.36 13.31
N VAL A 87 -4.09 16.64 13.02
CA VAL A 87 -4.08 15.25 12.61
C VAL A 87 -4.49 15.17 11.15
N VAL A 88 -3.66 14.53 10.34
CA VAL A 88 -3.86 14.35 8.90
C VAL A 88 -4.16 12.88 8.63
N ALA A 89 -5.39 12.60 8.23
CA ALA A 89 -5.84 11.28 7.83
C ALA A 89 -5.96 11.17 6.31
N PHE A 90 -5.81 9.95 5.81
CA PHE A 90 -5.95 9.63 4.39
C PHE A 90 -6.49 8.21 4.20
N ALA A 91 -7.22 8.01 3.11
CA ALA A 91 -7.70 6.70 2.69
C ALA A 91 -7.76 6.63 1.16
N TYR A 92 -7.29 5.53 0.58
CA TYR A 92 -7.31 5.33 -0.88
C TYR A 92 -7.27 3.86 -1.25
N ASN A 93 -7.64 3.59 -2.50
CA ASN A 93 -7.65 2.25 -3.07
C ASN A 93 -6.53 2.11 -4.11
N LYS A 94 -5.83 0.98 -4.09
CA LYS A 94 -4.93 0.54 -5.15
C LYS A 94 -5.49 -0.69 -5.82
N GLU A 95 -5.70 -0.58 -7.12
CA GLU A 95 -6.14 -1.68 -7.97
C GLU A 95 -4.95 -2.15 -8.80
N ILE A 96 -4.69 -3.46 -8.75
CA ILE A 96 -3.63 -4.11 -9.50
C ILE A 96 -4.28 -5.14 -10.40
N HIS A 97 -4.07 -4.99 -11.71
CA HIS A 97 -4.51 -5.99 -12.68
C HIS A 97 -3.59 -7.20 -12.63
N ILE A 98 -4.17 -8.37 -12.32
CA ILE A 98 -3.42 -9.62 -12.19
C ILE A 98 -3.43 -10.40 -13.51
N GLY A 99 -4.57 -10.40 -14.22
CA GLY A 99 -4.72 -11.02 -15.53
C GLY A 99 -6.16 -11.39 -15.86
N GLY A 100 -6.55 -11.27 -17.14
CA GLY A 100 -7.94 -11.49 -17.56
C GLY A 100 -8.91 -10.57 -16.80
N PRO A 101 -10.05 -11.07 -16.28
CA PRO A 101 -10.97 -10.28 -15.45
C PRO A 101 -10.53 -10.18 -13.97
N ALA A 102 -9.35 -10.72 -13.59
CA ALA A 102 -8.92 -10.77 -12.20
C ALA A 102 -8.12 -9.52 -11.78
N TYR A 103 -8.55 -8.91 -10.68
CA TYR A 103 -7.93 -7.74 -10.07
C TYR A 103 -7.70 -7.97 -8.58
N LEU A 104 -6.63 -7.38 -8.06
CA LEU A 104 -6.36 -7.27 -6.64
C LEU A 104 -6.67 -5.84 -6.20
N LEU A 105 -7.54 -5.70 -5.20
CA LEU A 105 -7.86 -4.43 -4.58
C LEU A 105 -7.23 -4.36 -3.19
N LEU A 106 -6.41 -3.33 -2.97
CA LEU A 106 -5.81 -3.01 -1.68
C LEU A 106 -6.43 -1.70 -1.18
N LYS A 107 -7.01 -1.73 0.02
CA LYS A 107 -7.56 -0.55 0.68
C LYS A 107 -6.57 -0.06 1.72
N TYR A 108 -5.99 1.11 1.49
CA TYR A 108 -5.04 1.74 2.39
C TYR A 108 -5.72 2.85 3.18
N THR A 109 -5.41 2.90 4.48
CA THR A 109 -5.82 3.98 5.37
C THR A 109 -4.71 4.27 6.36
N GLY A 110 -4.56 5.52 6.74
CA GLY A 110 -3.57 5.95 7.71
C GLY A 110 -3.88 7.32 8.26
N ARG A 111 -3.22 7.66 9.36
CA ARG A 111 -3.27 8.98 9.98
C ARG A 111 -1.93 9.37 10.58
N SER A 112 -1.62 10.67 10.60
CA SER A 112 -0.45 11.21 11.30
C SER A 112 -0.60 11.03 12.82
N LYS A 113 0.55 11.06 13.51
CA LYS A 113 0.61 11.02 14.99
C LYS A 113 0.28 12.37 15.62
#